data_AF-A0AAN1X9Y7-F1
#
_entry.id   AF-A0AAN1X9Y7-F1
#
_cell.length_a   1.000
_cell.length_b   1.000
_cell.length_c   1.000
_cell.angle_alpha   90.00
_cell.angle_beta   90.00
_cell.angle_gamma   90.00
#
_symmetry.space_group_name_H-M   'P 1'
#
loop_
_entity.id
_entity.type
_entity.pdbx_description
1 polymer ?
#
loop_
_entity_poly.entity_id
_entity_poly.type
_entity_poly.pdbx_seq_one_letter_code
_entity_poly.pdbx_strand_id
1 'polypeptide(L)'
;MKNTHPLQGNEAAERIVRYFQANGFAGITEALIIRISLKAGHREEIESAFETAHEQEITPPVQQYFEIQTFGHFSDFRSLAAAKSAIQTDFTEALRMEVPRVFFDPAPVVIDDAMATGTKYDVLMKITDNVDGYAIGILLNDPDTSFLEYIGTHRGNDWQQIMGNLEITAASLASEIKL
;
A
#
# COMPACT_ATOMS: atom_id res chain seq x y z
N MET A 1 11.35 21.54 10.64
CA MET A 1 10.86 20.16 10.81
C MET A 1 9.48 20.21 11.42
N LYS A 2 8.43 19.92 10.64
CA LYS A 2 7.08 19.78 11.19
C LYS A 2 6.94 18.34 11.67
N ASN A 3 6.81 18.16 12.98
CA ASN A 3 6.41 16.88 13.57
C ASN A 3 4.99 16.57 13.06
N THR A 4 4.87 15.80 11.99
CA THR A 4 3.61 15.18 11.60
C THR A 4 3.22 14.21 12.69
N HIS A 5 2.25 14.59 13.51
CA HIS A 5 1.79 13.83 14.66
C HIS A 5 1.07 12.55 14.21
N PRO A 6 1.16 11.42 14.95
CA PRO A 6 0.43 10.19 14.66
C PRO A 6 -1.09 10.39 14.47
N LEU A 7 -1.67 11.39 15.15
CA LEU A 7 -3.06 11.80 14.97
C LEU A 7 -3.38 12.26 13.54
N GLN A 8 -2.47 13.01 12.90
CA GLN A 8 -2.63 13.45 11.51
C GLN A 8 -2.52 12.27 10.53
N GLY A 9 -1.66 11.29 10.83
CA GLY A 9 -1.56 10.06 10.05
C GLY A 9 -2.83 9.23 10.11
N ASN A 10 -3.46 9.11 11.28
CA ASN A 10 -4.70 8.36 11.45
C ASN A 10 -5.89 9.07 10.78
N GLU A 11 -6.02 10.39 10.94
CA GLU A 11 -7.05 11.18 10.24
C GLU A 11 -6.89 11.08 8.72
N ALA A 12 -5.65 11.08 8.22
CA ALA A 12 -5.39 10.86 6.81
C ALA A 12 -5.79 9.44 6.37
N ALA A 13 -5.47 8.40 7.16
CA ALA A 13 -5.85 7.02 6.87
C ALA A 13 -7.37 6.85 6.82
N GLU A 14 -8.10 7.48 7.74
CA GLU A 14 -9.57 7.49 7.72
C GLU A 14 -10.10 8.18 6.46
N ARG A 15 -9.58 9.38 6.14
CA ARG A 15 -9.97 10.11 4.92
C ARG A 15 -9.72 9.30 3.66
N ILE A 16 -8.62 8.54 3.59
CA ILE A 16 -8.35 7.63 2.48
C ILE A 16 -9.46 6.59 2.39
N VAL A 17 -9.75 5.85 3.46
CA VAL A 17 -10.82 4.83 3.45
C VAL A 17 -12.15 5.44 3.01
N ARG A 18 -12.56 6.56 3.61
CA ARG A 18 -13.83 7.24 3.25
C ARG A 18 -13.84 7.72 1.80
N TYR A 19 -12.71 8.20 1.27
CA TYR A 19 -12.60 8.63 -0.11
C TYR A 19 -12.81 7.47 -1.09
N PHE A 20 -12.14 6.34 -0.86
CA PHE A 20 -12.30 5.15 -1.69
C PHE A 20 -13.74 4.60 -1.61
N GLN A 21 -14.32 4.52 -0.41
CA GLN A 21 -15.71 4.13 -0.22
C GLN A 21 -16.68 5.03 -0.99
N ALA A 22 -16.48 6.35 -0.97
CA ALA A 22 -17.31 7.30 -1.71
C ALA A 22 -17.16 7.21 -3.24
N ASN A 23 -16.05 6.65 -3.72
CA ASN A 23 -15.75 6.48 -5.15
C ASN A 23 -16.00 5.04 -5.66
N GLY A 24 -16.82 4.27 -4.94
CA GLY A 24 -17.28 2.94 -5.37
C GLY A 24 -16.53 1.77 -4.75
N PHE A 25 -15.46 2.01 -3.98
CA PHE A 25 -14.70 0.96 -3.30
C PHE A 25 -15.19 0.74 -1.87
N ALA A 26 -16.48 0.41 -1.73
CA ALA A 26 -17.14 0.31 -0.42
C ALA A 26 -16.57 -0.79 0.50
N GLY A 27 -15.93 -1.83 -0.06
CA GLY A 27 -15.30 -2.92 0.69
C GLY A 27 -13.96 -2.54 1.34
N ILE A 28 -13.31 -1.45 0.89
CA ILE A 28 -12.11 -0.93 1.55
C ILE A 28 -12.51 -0.40 2.92
N THR A 29 -12.00 -1.04 3.96
CA THR A 29 -12.38 -0.78 5.36
C THR A 29 -11.20 -0.50 6.26
N GLU A 30 -9.99 -0.66 5.72
CA GLU A 30 -8.76 -0.39 6.44
C GLU A 30 -7.70 0.23 5.53
N ALA A 31 -6.97 1.19 6.08
CA ALA A 31 -5.78 1.79 5.50
C ALA A 31 -4.65 1.84 6.53
N LEU A 32 -3.48 1.35 6.15
CA LEU A 32 -2.22 1.50 6.90
C LEU A 32 -1.24 2.33 6.07
N ILE A 33 -0.91 3.52 6.58
CA ILE A 33 0.09 4.39 5.96
C ILE A 33 1.46 4.06 6.54
N ILE A 34 2.41 3.80 5.65
CA ILE A 34 3.80 3.48 5.97
C ILE A 34 4.76 4.48 5.31
N ARG A 35 5.87 4.75 5.99
CA ARG A 35 7.03 5.44 5.42
C ARG A 35 8.07 4.40 5.07
N ILE A 36 8.57 4.46 3.84
CA ILE A 36 9.58 3.56 3.32
C ILE A 36 10.82 4.41 3.06
N SER A 37 11.87 4.18 3.83
CA SER A 37 13.16 4.87 3.71
C SER A 37 14.22 3.89 3.21
N LEU A 38 15.12 4.35 2.34
CA LEU A 38 16.27 3.55 1.90
C LEU A 38 17.31 3.48 3.02
N LYS A 39 17.68 2.26 3.42
CA LYS A 39 18.77 2.00 4.38
C LYS A 39 20.13 1.90 3.70
N ALA A 40 20.18 1.17 2.59
CA ALA A 40 21.42 0.83 1.89
C ALA A 40 21.14 0.37 0.45
N GLY A 41 22.20 0.32 -0.35
CA GLY A 41 22.18 -0.19 -1.72
C GLY A 41 21.72 0.84 -2.75
N HIS A 42 21.90 0.50 -4.02
CA HIS A 42 21.37 1.24 -5.16
C HIS A 42 20.30 0.42 -5.88
N ARG A 43 19.48 1.07 -6.70
CA ARG A 43 18.30 0.48 -7.35
C ARG A 43 18.62 -0.88 -8.01
N GLU A 44 19.64 -0.94 -8.85
CA GLU A 44 20.02 -2.16 -9.60
C GLU A 44 20.38 -3.34 -8.68
N GLU A 45 21.14 -3.08 -7.60
CA GLU A 45 21.50 -4.09 -6.59
C GLU A 45 20.26 -4.62 -5.87
N ILE A 46 19.34 -3.73 -5.52
CA ILE A 46 18.12 -4.05 -4.78
C ILE A 46 17.17 -4.86 -5.66
N GLU A 47 16.93 -4.41 -6.88
CA GLU A 47 16.07 -5.10 -7.85
C GLU A 47 16.61 -6.52 -8.12
N SER A 48 17.92 -6.67 -8.33
CA SER A 48 18.55 -7.97 -8.52
C SER A 48 18.42 -8.89 -7.29
N ALA A 49 18.56 -8.35 -6.07
CA ALA A 49 18.39 -9.12 -4.84
C ALA A 49 16.93 -9.57 -4.63
N PHE A 50 15.96 -8.75 -5.02
CA PHE A 50 14.54 -9.10 -4.96
C PHE A 50 14.19 -10.15 -6.02
N GLU A 51 14.66 -10.00 -7.26
CA GLU A 51 14.49 -10.99 -8.33
C GLU A 51 15.08 -12.34 -7.93
N THR A 52 16.30 -12.35 -7.37
CA THR A 52 16.93 -13.57 -6.86
C THR A 52 16.10 -14.22 -5.76
N ALA A 53 15.51 -13.44 -4.86
CA ALA A 53 14.66 -13.96 -3.80
C ALA A 53 13.40 -14.62 -4.37
N HIS A 54 12.80 -14.01 -5.39
CA HIS A 54 11.66 -14.56 -6.11
C HIS A 54 12.01 -15.88 -6.82
N GLU A 55 13.12 -15.92 -7.55
CA GLU A 55 13.59 -17.13 -8.25
C GLU A 55 13.90 -18.29 -7.29
N GLN A 56 14.32 -17.98 -6.06
CA GLN A 56 14.63 -18.97 -5.03
C GLN A 56 13.42 -19.32 -4.15
N GLU A 57 12.25 -18.73 -4.39
CA GLU A 57 11.04 -18.89 -3.58
C GLU A 57 11.29 -18.57 -2.09
N ILE A 58 12.09 -17.54 -1.82
CA ILE A 58 12.40 -17.05 -0.46
C ILE A 58 11.83 -15.66 -0.22
N THR A 59 11.65 -15.30 1.05
CA THR A 59 11.13 -13.98 1.43
C THR A 59 12.03 -12.85 0.90
N PRO A 60 11.47 -11.81 0.26
CA PRO A 60 12.26 -10.69 -0.23
C PRO A 60 13.01 -9.97 0.90
N PRO A 61 14.25 -9.51 0.65
CA PRO A 61 15.13 -8.92 1.67
C PRO A 61 14.75 -7.47 2.01
N VAL A 62 13.46 -7.20 2.26
CA VAL A 62 12.93 -5.84 2.50
C VAL A 62 13.68 -5.13 3.63
N GLN A 63 13.88 -5.80 4.76
CA GLN A 63 14.53 -5.19 5.95
C GLN A 63 16.03 -4.96 5.77
N GLN A 64 16.67 -5.59 4.78
CA GLN A 64 18.07 -5.35 4.46
C GLN A 64 18.25 -3.97 3.82
N TYR A 65 17.35 -3.61 2.89
CA TYR A 65 17.47 -2.41 2.07
C TYR A 65 16.55 -1.26 2.48
N PHE A 66 15.44 -1.54 3.15
CA PHE A 66 14.44 -0.55 3.53
C PHE A 66 14.13 -0.55 5.02
N GLU A 67 13.84 0.64 5.53
CA GLU A 67 13.20 0.84 6.81
C GLU A 67 11.73 1.18 6.57
N ILE A 68 10.83 0.41 7.19
CA ILE A 68 9.38 0.60 7.07
C ILE A 68 8.83 1.01 8.43
N GLN A 69 8.27 2.21 8.50
CA GLN A 69 7.69 2.77 9.72
C GLN A 69 6.20 3.08 9.52
N THR A 70 5.35 2.61 10.42
CA THR A 70 3.95 3.01 10.42
C THR A 70 3.80 4.49 10.75
N PHE A 71 3.09 5.22 9.90
CA PHE A 71 2.79 6.63 10.06
C PHE A 71 1.33 6.89 10.48
N GLY A 72 0.39 6.13 9.94
CA GLY A 72 -1.04 6.30 10.20
C GLY A 72 -1.81 5.01 10.00
N HIS A 73 -2.93 4.86 10.69
CA HIS A 73 -3.79 3.69 10.57
C HIS A 73 -5.24 4.05 10.83
N PHE A 74 -6.12 3.47 10.04
CA PHE A 74 -7.56 3.46 10.26
C PHE A 74 -8.10 2.09 9.87
N SER A 75 -8.98 1.52 10.67
CA SER A 75 -9.67 0.26 10.38
C SER A 75 -11.00 0.25 11.13
N ASP A 76 -12.06 -0.22 10.46
CA ASP A 76 -13.37 -0.42 11.09
C ASP A 76 -13.37 -1.66 12.04
N PHE A 77 -12.35 -2.54 11.98
CA PHE A 77 -12.37 -3.86 12.64
C PHE A 77 -11.22 -4.16 13.59
N ARG A 78 -10.06 -3.50 13.45
CA ARG A 78 -8.90 -3.77 14.32
C ARG A 78 -8.14 -2.52 14.73
N SER A 79 -7.44 -2.61 15.86
CA SER A 79 -6.60 -1.51 16.34
C SER A 79 -5.24 -1.46 15.63
N LEU A 80 -4.58 -0.30 15.67
CA LEU A 80 -3.21 -0.15 15.17
C LEU A 80 -2.22 -1.14 15.83
N ALA A 81 -2.40 -1.46 17.11
CA ALA A 81 -1.56 -2.43 17.79
C ALA A 81 -1.73 -3.84 17.21
N ALA A 82 -2.97 -4.23 16.92
CA ALA A 82 -3.26 -5.51 16.25
C ALA A 82 -2.68 -5.54 14.83
N ALA A 83 -2.88 -4.46 14.05
CA ALA A 83 -2.33 -4.34 12.69
C ALA A 83 -0.79 -4.43 12.69
N LYS A 84 -0.12 -3.74 13.62
CA LYS A 84 1.35 -3.84 13.77
C LYS A 84 1.82 -5.24 14.15
N SER A 85 1.09 -5.93 15.01
CA SER A 85 1.43 -7.30 15.40
C SER A 85 1.26 -8.28 14.24
N ALA A 86 0.32 -8.02 13.32
CA ALA A 86 0.01 -8.88 12.18
C ALA A 86 0.77 -8.48 10.90
N ILE A 87 1.51 -7.36 10.88
CA ILE A 87 2.06 -6.81 9.63
C ILE A 87 2.98 -7.78 8.88
N GLN A 88 3.68 -8.68 9.58
CA GLN A 88 4.55 -9.68 8.95
C GLN A 88 3.77 -10.72 8.16
N THR A 89 2.53 -11.02 8.57
CA THR A 89 1.64 -11.95 7.86
C THR A 89 0.76 -11.23 6.85
N ASP A 90 0.32 -10.01 7.18
CA ASP A 90 -0.73 -9.32 6.45
C ASP A 90 -0.20 -8.42 5.33
N PHE A 91 1.05 -7.97 5.42
CA PHE A 91 1.76 -7.40 4.28
C PHE A 91 2.29 -8.55 3.43
N THR A 92 1.56 -8.91 2.39
CA THR A 92 1.81 -10.13 1.63
C THR A 92 3.15 -10.13 0.89
N GLU A 93 3.58 -11.31 0.46
CA GLU A 93 4.81 -11.44 -0.32
C GLU A 93 4.74 -10.66 -1.63
N ALA A 94 3.61 -10.73 -2.35
CA ALA A 94 3.41 -10.01 -3.61
C ALA A 94 3.59 -8.49 -3.42
N LEU A 95 2.98 -7.90 -2.39
CA LEU A 95 3.14 -6.47 -2.13
C LEU A 95 4.55 -6.13 -1.61
N ARG A 96 5.19 -7.04 -0.85
CA ARG A 96 6.58 -6.83 -0.39
C ARG A 96 7.57 -6.82 -1.54
N MET A 97 7.36 -7.63 -2.57
CA MET A 97 8.18 -7.65 -3.78
C MET A 97 8.20 -6.30 -4.50
N GLU A 98 7.13 -5.52 -4.39
CA GLU A 98 6.96 -4.25 -5.10
C GLU A 98 7.44 -3.03 -4.29
N VAL A 99 7.99 -3.22 -3.09
CA VAL A 99 8.56 -2.13 -2.26
C VAL A 99 9.63 -1.31 -3.01
N PRO A 100 10.57 -1.90 -3.78
CA PRO A 100 11.54 -1.12 -4.56
C PRO A 100 10.86 -0.20 -5.56
N ARG A 101 9.83 -0.70 -6.26
CA ARG A 101 9.06 0.07 -7.23
C ARG A 101 8.37 1.26 -6.57
N VAL A 102 7.71 1.04 -5.43
CA VAL A 102 7.12 2.12 -4.62
C VAL A 102 8.17 3.17 -4.24
N PHE A 103 9.38 2.76 -3.86
CA PHE A 103 10.40 3.71 -3.46
C PHE A 103 11.01 4.48 -4.65
N PHE A 104 11.36 3.79 -5.74
CA PHE A 104 12.16 4.37 -6.83
C PHE A 104 11.36 4.97 -7.97
N ASP A 105 10.15 4.48 -8.25
CA ASP A 105 9.36 4.98 -9.37
C ASP A 105 8.62 6.28 -9.01
N PRO A 106 8.41 7.18 -9.98
CA PRO A 106 7.60 8.38 -9.76
C PRO A 106 6.15 8.00 -9.45
N ALA A 107 5.48 8.82 -8.65
CA ALA A 107 4.05 8.64 -8.38
C ALA A 107 3.17 8.98 -9.62
N PRO A 108 1.98 8.37 -9.76
CA PRO A 108 1.40 7.34 -8.89
C PRO A 108 1.95 5.94 -9.17
N VAL A 109 2.04 5.12 -8.13
CA VAL A 109 2.28 3.67 -8.21
C VAL A 109 1.13 2.98 -7.51
N VAL A 110 0.50 2.00 -8.16
CA VAL A 110 -0.57 1.19 -7.57
C VAL A 110 -0.29 -0.28 -7.88
N ILE A 111 -0.26 -1.08 -6.82
CA ILE A 111 0.04 -2.52 -6.86
C ILE A 111 -1.11 -3.23 -6.16
N ASP A 112 -1.59 -4.31 -6.78
CA ASP A 112 -2.61 -5.21 -6.26
C ASP A 112 -1.98 -6.56 -5.86
N ASP A 113 -2.58 -7.20 -4.86
CA ASP A 113 -2.44 -8.62 -4.56
C ASP A 113 -3.81 -9.30 -4.62
N ALA A 114 -4.11 -9.81 -5.81
CA ALA A 114 -5.26 -10.65 -6.13
C ALA A 114 -5.54 -11.82 -5.15
N MET A 115 -4.54 -12.27 -4.38
CA MET A 115 -4.62 -13.42 -3.48
C MET A 115 -4.68 -13.05 -2.00
N ALA A 116 -4.66 -11.75 -1.68
CA ALA A 116 -4.98 -11.28 -0.34
C ALA A 116 -6.45 -11.56 -0.02
N THR A 117 -6.72 -11.94 1.24
CA THR A 117 -8.06 -12.25 1.75
C THR A 117 -8.08 -11.99 3.25
N GLY A 118 -9.24 -11.67 3.81
CA GLY A 118 -9.40 -11.49 5.25
C GLY A 118 -8.67 -10.23 5.72
N THR A 119 -7.68 -10.36 6.62
CA THR A 119 -7.00 -9.18 7.19
C THR A 119 -5.75 -8.74 6.41
N LYS A 120 -5.40 -9.47 5.35
CA LYS A 120 -4.24 -9.18 4.50
C LYS A 120 -4.50 -7.96 3.63
N TYR A 121 -3.48 -7.14 3.41
CA TYR A 121 -3.63 -5.99 2.52
C TYR A 121 -3.66 -6.44 1.06
N ASP A 122 -4.62 -5.90 0.32
CA ASP A 122 -4.89 -6.21 -1.08
C ASP A 122 -4.18 -5.21 -2.01
N VAL A 123 -3.92 -4.00 -1.53
CA VAL A 123 -3.31 -2.94 -2.36
C VAL A 123 -2.17 -2.29 -1.63
N LEU A 124 -1.09 -1.99 -2.35
CA LEU A 124 -0.03 -1.07 -1.96
C LEU A 124 0.03 0.07 -2.98
N MET A 125 -0.04 1.31 -2.51
CA MET A 125 0.02 2.47 -3.41
C MET A 125 0.94 3.59 -2.90
N LYS A 126 1.43 4.39 -3.85
CA LYS A 126 2.12 5.66 -3.65
C LYS A 126 1.45 6.71 -4.51
N ILE A 127 1.05 7.81 -3.87
CA ILE A 127 0.28 8.88 -4.52
C ILE A 127 1.06 10.18 -4.68
N THR A 128 2.21 10.29 -4.03
CA THR A 128 3.12 11.44 -4.13
C THR A 128 4.56 10.96 -4.27
N ASP A 129 5.39 11.74 -4.94
CA ASP A 129 6.83 11.48 -4.99
C ASP A 129 7.47 11.50 -3.60
N ASN A 130 8.68 10.97 -3.51
CA ASN A 130 9.40 10.90 -2.25
C ASN A 130 9.64 12.31 -1.69
N VAL A 131 9.46 12.45 -0.38
CA VAL A 131 9.71 13.70 0.34
C VAL A 131 10.74 13.39 1.42
N ASP A 132 11.73 14.27 1.59
CA ASP A 132 12.75 14.16 2.64
C ASP A 132 13.44 12.77 2.71
N GLY A 133 13.59 12.08 1.57
CA GLY A 133 14.28 10.80 1.46
C GLY A 133 13.44 9.55 1.77
N TYR A 134 12.13 9.69 1.96
CA TYR A 134 11.21 8.55 2.13
C TYR A 134 10.05 8.59 1.14
N ALA A 135 9.56 7.41 0.77
CA ALA A 135 8.30 7.23 0.07
C ALA A 135 7.17 7.02 1.09
N ILE A 136 5.97 7.51 0.77
CA ILE A 136 4.76 7.22 1.53
C ILE A 136 4.00 6.11 0.79
N GLY A 137 3.97 4.92 1.41
CA GLY A 137 3.17 3.79 0.97
C GLY A 137 1.84 3.76 1.73
N ILE A 138 0.76 3.39 1.05
CA ILE A 138 -0.55 3.21 1.63
C ILE A 138 -0.99 1.79 1.32
N LEU A 139 -1.19 1.00 2.36
CA LEU A 139 -1.73 -0.35 2.28
C LEU A 139 -3.24 -0.30 2.52
N LEU A 140 -4.04 -0.90 1.64
CA LEU A 140 -5.50 -0.97 1.79
C LEU A 140 -5.94 -2.43 1.96
N ASN A 141 -6.98 -2.64 2.77
CA ASN A 141 -7.58 -3.97 2.96
C ASN A 141 -9.09 -3.93 2.67
N ASP A 142 -9.52 -4.92 1.89
CA ASP A 142 -10.89 -5.33 1.66
C ASP A 142 -11.10 -6.76 2.24
N PRO A 143 -11.83 -6.90 3.36
CA PRO A 143 -11.89 -8.17 4.08
C PRO A 143 -12.88 -9.18 3.52
N ASP A 144 -13.89 -8.71 2.79
CA ASP A 144 -15.02 -9.53 2.33
C ASP A 144 -14.73 -10.17 0.97
N THR A 145 -13.78 -9.62 0.23
CA THR A 145 -13.45 -10.02 -1.12
C THR A 145 -12.00 -9.63 -1.39
N SER A 146 -11.18 -10.51 -1.98
CA SER A 146 -10.04 -9.96 -2.72
C SER A 146 -10.63 -8.98 -3.74
N PHE A 147 -9.93 -7.91 -4.11
CA PHE A 147 -10.47 -6.91 -5.04
C PHE A 147 -11.11 -7.55 -6.30
N LEU A 148 -10.68 -8.78 -6.67
CA LEU A 148 -11.26 -9.69 -7.67
C LEU A 148 -12.68 -10.26 -7.41
N GLU A 149 -13.13 -10.47 -6.17
CA GLU A 149 -14.52 -10.95 -5.93
C GLU A 149 -15.54 -9.80 -6.02
N TYR A 150 -15.14 -8.56 -5.74
CA TYR A 150 -15.89 -7.36 -6.13
C TYR A 150 -16.06 -7.31 -7.67
N ILE A 151 -15.02 -7.72 -8.40
CA ILE A 151 -15.00 -7.89 -9.86
C ILE A 151 -15.84 -9.07 -10.35
N GLY A 152 -16.08 -10.10 -9.54
CA GLY A 152 -16.92 -11.26 -9.90
C GLY A 152 -18.37 -10.87 -10.26
N THR A 153 -18.83 -9.70 -9.82
CA THR A 153 -20.14 -9.12 -10.14
C THR A 153 -20.15 -8.21 -11.37
N HIS A 154 -18.98 -7.80 -11.89
CA HIS A 154 -18.80 -6.89 -13.04
C HIS A 154 -17.83 -7.52 -14.07
N ARG A 155 -18.38 -8.01 -15.19
CA ARG A 155 -17.68 -8.88 -16.16
C ARG A 155 -16.67 -8.11 -17.04
N GLY A 156 -15.39 -8.45 -16.92
CA GLY A 156 -14.38 -8.60 -18.01
C GLY A 156 -14.18 -7.48 -19.04
N ASN A 157 -12.95 -6.94 -19.14
CA ASN A 157 -12.51 -5.60 -19.56
C ASN A 157 -12.48 -4.57 -18.42
N ASP A 158 -13.14 -4.88 -17.31
CA ASP A 158 -13.22 -4.02 -16.14
C ASP A 158 -11.89 -3.90 -15.37
N TRP A 159 -10.96 -4.85 -15.46
CA TRP A 159 -9.70 -4.77 -14.68
C TRP A 159 -8.85 -3.54 -15.02
N GLN A 160 -8.57 -3.31 -16.31
CA GLN A 160 -7.80 -2.13 -16.74
C GLN A 160 -8.55 -0.83 -16.44
N GLN A 161 -9.88 -0.85 -16.56
CA GLN A 161 -10.71 0.31 -16.24
C GLN A 161 -10.74 0.58 -14.73
N ILE A 162 -10.79 -0.46 -13.89
CA ILE A 162 -10.80 -0.34 -12.44
C ILE A 162 -9.42 0.07 -11.95
N MET A 163 -8.34 -0.54 -12.43
CA MET A 163 -6.98 -0.09 -12.11
C MET A 163 -6.76 1.35 -12.59
N GLY A 164 -7.27 1.70 -13.79
CA GLY A 164 -7.30 3.08 -14.25
C GLY A 164 -8.11 4.01 -13.33
N ASN A 165 -9.28 3.59 -12.86
CA ASN A 165 -10.10 4.35 -11.92
C ASN A 165 -9.43 4.46 -10.54
N LEU A 166 -8.74 3.41 -10.09
CA LEU A 166 -7.99 3.34 -8.85
C LEU A 166 -6.80 4.30 -8.91
N GLU A 167 -6.06 4.29 -10.02
CA GLU A 167 -4.98 5.24 -10.31
C GLU A 167 -5.50 6.69 -10.40
N ILE A 168 -6.63 6.92 -11.07
CA ILE A 168 -7.29 8.25 -11.13
C ILE A 168 -7.70 8.71 -9.73
N THR A 169 -8.30 7.82 -8.94
CA THR A 169 -8.73 8.07 -7.56
C THR A 169 -7.52 8.39 -6.69
N ALA A 170 -6.45 7.60 -6.79
CA ALA A 170 -5.20 7.78 -6.08
C ALA A 170 -4.48 9.09 -6.46
N ALA A 171 -4.46 9.44 -7.75
CA ALA A 171 -3.92 10.71 -8.23
C ALA A 171 -4.75 11.92 -7.77
N SER A 172 -6.08 11.78 -7.74
CA SER A 172 -6.99 12.82 -7.25
C SER A 172 -6.83 13.02 -5.74
N LEU A 173 -6.68 11.95 -4.98
CA LEU A 173 -6.41 11.96 -3.54
C LEU A 173 -5.13 12.76 -3.20
N ALA A 174 -4.09 12.67 -4.03
CA ALA A 174 -2.85 13.44 -3.84
C ALA A 174 -3.08 14.96 -3.84
N SER A 175 -4.12 15.44 -4.53
CA SER A 175 -4.51 16.85 -4.53
C SER A 175 -5.33 17.26 -3.28
N GLU A 176 -5.95 16.29 -2.60
CA GLU A 176 -6.85 16.50 -1.47
C GLU A 176 -6.20 16.29 -0.10
N ILE A 177 -5.13 15.49 -0.04
CA ILE A 177 -4.41 15.15 1.20
C ILE A 177 -2.98 15.63 1.11
N LYS A 178 -2.57 16.45 2.09
CA LYS A 178 -1.15 16.73 2.36
C LYS A 178 -0.65 15.69 3.36
N LEU A 179 -0.02 14.64 2.85
CA LEU A 179 0.70 13.63 3.65
C LEU A 179 2.10 14.12 4.02
#